data_AF-A0AAD9KLT1-F1
#
_entry.id   AF-A0AAD9KLT1-F1
#
_cell.length_a   1.000
_cell.length_b   1.000
_cell.length_c   1.000
_cell.angle_alpha   90.00
_cell.angle_beta   90.00
_cell.angle_gamma   90.00
#
_symmetry.space_group_name_H-M   'P 1'
#
loop_
_entity.id
_entity.type
_entity.pdbx_description
1 polymer ?
#
loop_
_entity_poly.entity_id
_entity_poly.type
_entity_poly.pdbx_seq_one_letter_code
_entity_poly.pdbx_strand_id
1 'polypeptide(L)'
;MGKTILQCGVNILESIPGVGSWKTQDKRFESTGKQTDDSSKCVAYATAGDCRFYECFHKKFPCDVFSMSHMNVVELPLCRDMDCFGDFFDSKGNEWPRKNKLCLMRKLLPVFNDISVNCADLPLLIFKNRKDCLHETQFCSILGVRKNRFAVDRITSLKSYPAVLPRKAGMTTTERDYVYSELSDVRHLMGDKDVCQTK
;
A
#
# COMPACT_ATOMS: atom_id res chain seq x y z
N MET A 1 6.94 2.94 25.54
CA MET A 1 5.51 3.28 25.72
C MET A 1 4.76 2.60 24.59
N GLY A 2 4.09 1.48 24.86
CA GLY A 2 3.45 0.66 23.81
C GLY A 2 2.12 1.26 23.37
N LYS A 3 1.92 1.44 22.06
CA LYS A 3 0.61 1.76 21.49
C LYS A 3 -0.36 0.63 21.80
N THR A 4 -1.55 0.95 22.30
CA THR A 4 -2.59 -0.05 22.57
C THR A 4 -3.19 -0.52 21.25
N ILE A 5 -3.47 -1.82 21.09
CA ILE A 5 -4.00 -2.44 19.85
C ILE A 5 -5.22 -1.68 19.28
N LEU A 6 -6.03 -1.05 20.14
CA LEU A 6 -7.20 -0.26 19.78
C LEU A 6 -6.88 1.02 18.99
N GLN A 7 -5.71 1.64 19.18
CA GLN A 7 -5.33 2.89 18.52
C GLN A 7 -4.95 2.73 17.04
N CYS A 8 -4.76 1.49 16.58
CA CYS A 8 -4.30 1.22 15.24
C CYS A 8 -5.40 0.85 14.24
N GLY A 9 -6.61 0.56 14.73
CA GLY A 9 -7.68 -0.02 13.92
C GLY A 9 -8.68 0.95 13.31
N VAL A 10 -8.63 2.26 13.60
CA VAL A 10 -9.71 3.17 13.20
C VAL A 10 -9.17 4.57 12.91
N ASN A 11 -9.10 4.95 11.62
CA ASN A 11 -9.32 6.31 11.10
C ASN A 11 -8.82 6.43 9.65
N ILE A 12 -9.50 5.80 8.68
CA ILE A 12 -9.25 6.01 7.24
C ILE A 12 -10.42 6.74 6.56
N LEU A 13 -11.54 6.99 7.26
CA LEU A 13 -12.77 7.45 6.62
C LEU A 13 -12.98 8.97 6.58
N GLU A 14 -12.24 9.77 7.35
CA GLU A 14 -12.58 11.19 7.51
C GLU A 14 -11.78 12.16 6.63
N SER A 15 -10.84 11.69 5.79
CA SER A 15 -9.86 12.58 5.12
C SER A 15 -9.88 12.57 3.59
N ILE A 16 -10.95 12.11 2.93
CA ILE A 16 -11.04 12.16 1.46
C ILE A 16 -11.96 13.32 1.04
N PRO A 17 -11.44 14.55 0.84
CA PRO A 17 -12.24 15.65 0.29
C PRO A 17 -12.52 15.40 -1.20
N GLY A 18 -13.79 15.56 -1.59
CA GLY A 18 -14.20 15.75 -2.99
C GLY A 18 -14.63 14.48 -3.74
N VAL A 19 -15.85 14.02 -3.50
CA VAL A 19 -16.50 13.02 -4.37
C VAL A 19 -17.30 13.77 -5.44
N GLY A 20 -16.63 14.13 -6.53
CA GLY A 20 -17.30 14.60 -7.76
C GLY A 20 -17.92 13.43 -8.54
N SER A 21 -18.94 13.74 -9.34
CA SER A 21 -19.65 12.77 -10.20
C SER A 21 -18.68 12.02 -11.14
N TRP A 22 -18.55 10.71 -10.93
CA TRP A 22 -17.74 9.80 -11.74
C TRP A 22 -18.44 9.53 -13.08
N LYS A 23 -18.19 10.37 -14.08
CA LYS A 23 -18.55 10.04 -15.46
C LYS A 23 -17.45 9.13 -16.02
N THR A 24 -17.85 7.94 -16.49
CA THR A 24 -17.02 6.99 -17.24
C THR A 24 -16.38 7.71 -18.43
N GLN A 25 -15.13 8.12 -18.30
CA GLN A 25 -14.34 8.62 -19.41
C GLN A 25 -13.44 7.50 -19.91
N ASP A 26 -13.81 6.98 -21.07
CA ASP A 26 -13.12 5.99 -21.90
C ASP A 26 -11.82 6.56 -22.52
N LYS A 27 -11.06 7.35 -21.76
CA LYS A 27 -9.83 7.99 -22.22
C LYS A 27 -8.66 7.15 -21.78
N ARG A 28 -8.11 6.40 -22.74
CA ARG A 28 -6.76 5.81 -22.80
C ARG A 28 -5.93 6.03 -21.52
N PHE A 29 -5.69 4.91 -20.81
CA PHE A 29 -5.10 4.66 -19.48
C PHE A 29 -3.82 5.40 -19.05
N GLU A 30 -3.33 6.38 -19.81
CA GLU A 30 -2.17 7.19 -19.47
C GLU A 30 -2.60 8.36 -18.57
N SER A 31 -2.12 8.38 -17.33
CA SER A 31 -2.17 9.59 -16.53
C SER A 31 -0.90 10.40 -16.80
N THR A 32 -1.09 11.65 -17.23
CA THR A 32 0.00 12.63 -17.17
C THR A 32 0.09 13.13 -15.74
N GLY A 33 1.15 12.72 -15.03
CA GLY A 33 1.42 13.16 -13.67
C GLY A 33 1.47 14.68 -13.60
N LYS A 34 0.72 15.29 -12.69
CA LYS A 34 0.81 16.74 -12.49
C LYS A 34 2.04 17.05 -11.65
N GLN A 35 2.92 17.91 -12.15
CA GLN A 35 3.96 18.51 -11.31
C GLN A 35 3.27 19.40 -10.28
N THR A 36 3.40 19.05 -9.00
CA THR A 36 2.85 19.84 -7.89
C THR A 36 3.99 20.55 -7.17
N ASP A 37 3.71 21.73 -6.63
CA ASP A 37 4.68 22.50 -5.81
C ASP A 37 5.18 21.69 -4.59
N ASP A 38 4.47 20.63 -4.21
CA ASP A 38 4.81 19.73 -3.10
C ASP A 38 5.68 18.52 -3.51
N SER A 39 6.12 18.41 -4.77
CA SER A 39 6.89 17.25 -5.25
C SER A 39 8.15 16.98 -4.40
N SER A 40 8.82 18.03 -3.91
CA SER A 40 9.99 17.90 -3.03
C SER A 40 9.63 17.29 -1.66
N LYS A 41 8.50 17.67 -1.06
CA LYS A 41 7.99 17.09 0.19
C LYS A 41 7.59 15.63 -0.01
N CYS A 42 6.96 15.32 -1.13
CA CYS A 42 6.56 13.95 -1.47
C CYS A 42 7.77 13.02 -1.60
N VAL A 43 8.83 13.47 -2.26
CA VAL A 43 10.10 12.73 -2.32
C VAL A 43 10.70 12.57 -0.92
N ALA A 44 10.66 13.61 -0.08
CA ALA A 44 11.14 13.52 1.30
C ALA A 44 10.38 12.44 2.10
N TYR A 45 9.04 12.37 1.98
CA TYR A 45 8.24 11.31 2.61
C TYR A 45 8.68 9.91 2.18
N ALA A 46 8.88 9.67 0.88
CA ALA A 46 9.38 8.39 0.39
C ALA A 46 10.76 8.05 0.96
N THR A 47 11.69 9.01 0.96
CA THR A 47 13.05 8.78 1.48
C THR A 47 13.08 8.49 2.99
N ALA A 48 12.10 9.02 3.73
CA ALA A 48 11.93 8.79 5.16
C ALA A 48 11.13 7.52 5.50
N GLY A 49 10.47 6.89 4.53
CA GLY A 49 9.58 5.75 4.78
C GLY A 49 8.23 6.15 5.39
N ASP A 50 7.80 7.39 5.14
CA ASP A 50 6.58 7.99 5.67
C ASP A 50 5.39 7.70 4.76
N CYS A 51 4.32 7.15 5.36
CA CYS A 51 3.13 6.71 4.63
C CYS A 51 2.39 7.82 3.87
N ARG A 52 2.61 9.10 4.23
CA ARG A 52 2.08 10.26 3.47
C ARG A 52 2.58 10.31 2.04
N PHE A 53 3.65 9.58 1.70
CA PHE A 53 4.07 9.39 0.31
C PHE A 53 2.96 8.80 -0.58
N TYR A 54 2.15 7.87 -0.09
CA TYR A 54 1.09 7.26 -0.89
C TYR A 54 -0.05 8.24 -1.19
N GLU A 55 -0.32 9.19 -0.29
CA GLU A 55 -1.25 10.30 -0.53
C GLU A 55 -0.72 11.23 -1.63
N CYS A 56 0.59 11.52 -1.62
CA CYS A 56 1.27 12.25 -2.69
C CYS A 56 1.18 11.51 -4.03
N PHE A 57 1.46 10.20 -4.03
CA PHE A 57 1.43 9.36 -5.23
C PHE A 57 0.03 9.38 -5.85
N HIS A 58 -0.99 9.21 -5.02
CA HIS A 58 -2.38 9.29 -5.42
C HIS A 58 -2.76 10.66 -6.00
N LYS A 59 -2.32 11.75 -5.36
CA LYS A 59 -2.60 13.12 -5.82
C LYS A 59 -1.93 13.41 -7.18
N LYS A 60 -0.73 12.85 -7.42
CA LYS A 60 0.03 13.08 -8.66
C LYS A 60 -0.57 12.34 -9.84
N PHE A 61 -0.97 11.09 -9.65
CA PHE A 61 -1.58 10.24 -10.68
C PHE A 61 -3.05 9.96 -10.34
N PRO A 62 -3.97 10.85 -10.74
CA PRO A 62 -5.39 10.64 -10.56
C PRO A 62 -5.88 9.62 -11.60
N CYS A 63 -5.50 8.36 -11.39
CA CYS A 63 -5.99 7.23 -12.18
C CYS A 63 -7.51 7.10 -12.04
N ASP A 64 -8.15 6.19 -12.77
CA ASP A 64 -9.54 5.85 -12.46
C ASP A 64 -9.64 5.05 -11.15
N VAL A 65 -10.87 4.76 -10.70
CA VAL A 65 -11.13 4.04 -9.44
C VAL A 65 -10.37 2.71 -9.36
N PHE A 66 -10.12 2.06 -10.50
CA PHE A 66 -9.42 0.79 -10.58
C PHE A 66 -7.98 0.93 -10.09
N SER A 67 -7.20 1.88 -10.61
CA SER A 67 -5.81 2.09 -10.16
C SER A 67 -5.66 3.05 -8.98
N MET A 68 -6.64 3.95 -8.76
CA MET A 68 -6.72 4.81 -7.56
C MET A 68 -6.88 4.00 -6.27
N SER A 69 -7.54 2.84 -6.37
CA SER A 69 -7.80 1.99 -5.21
C SER A 69 -6.52 1.44 -4.60
N HIS A 70 -5.52 1.08 -5.40
CA HIS A 70 -4.35 0.37 -4.88
C HIS A 70 -3.55 1.25 -3.88
N MET A 71 -3.28 2.52 -4.21
CA MET A 71 -2.47 3.38 -3.32
C MET A 71 -3.18 3.72 -2.00
N ASN A 72 -4.46 4.10 -2.03
CA ASN A 72 -5.16 4.55 -0.83
C ASN A 72 -5.89 3.43 -0.07
N VAL A 73 -6.24 2.33 -0.74
CA VAL A 73 -6.99 1.21 -0.14
C VAL A 73 -6.06 0.05 0.22
N VAL A 74 -4.91 -0.11 -0.44
CA VAL A 74 -3.96 -1.19 -0.15
C VAL A 74 -2.68 -0.65 0.47
N GLU A 75 -1.94 0.21 -0.25
CA GLU A 75 -0.59 0.62 0.15
C GLU A 75 -0.55 1.51 1.40
N LEU A 76 -1.39 2.55 1.43
CA LEU A 76 -1.46 3.47 2.56
C LEU A 76 -1.90 2.77 3.86
N PRO A 77 -2.98 1.95 3.88
CA PRO A 77 -3.35 1.20 5.07
C PRO A 77 -2.27 0.22 5.51
N LEU A 78 -1.70 -0.57 4.58
CA LEU A 78 -0.63 -1.52 4.89
C LEU A 78 0.59 -0.83 5.51
N CYS A 79 0.97 0.33 4.96
CA CYS A 79 2.06 1.15 5.47
C CYS A 79 1.81 1.63 6.91
N ARG A 80 0.58 2.12 7.18
CA ARG A 80 0.19 2.58 8.52
C ARG A 80 0.12 1.42 9.51
N ASP A 81 -0.33 0.25 9.07
CA ASP A 81 -0.32 -0.97 9.86
C ASP A 81 1.11 -1.40 10.21
N MET A 82 2.05 -1.28 9.28
CA MET A 82 3.48 -1.51 9.57
C MET A 82 4.02 -0.56 10.66
N ASP A 83 3.59 0.70 10.69
CA ASP A 83 3.94 1.66 11.76
C ASP A 83 3.22 1.41 13.09
N CYS A 84 2.04 0.82 13.04
CA CYS A 84 1.33 0.41 14.25
C CYS A 84 1.98 -0.84 14.86
N PHE A 85 2.08 -1.89 14.05
CA PHE A 85 2.35 -3.24 14.53
C PHE A 85 3.85 -3.56 14.56
N GLY A 86 4.72 -2.62 14.19
CA GLY A 86 6.18 -2.81 14.22
C GLY A 86 6.72 -3.22 15.59
N ASP A 87 6.11 -2.74 16.67
CA ASP A 87 6.50 -3.10 18.05
C ASP A 87 6.06 -4.52 18.46
N PHE A 88 5.19 -5.17 17.68
CA PHE A 88 4.74 -6.55 17.94
C PHE A 88 5.72 -7.59 17.41
N PHE A 89 6.75 -7.18 16.67
CA PHE A 89 7.84 -8.06 16.28
C PHE A 89 8.76 -8.36 17.48
N ASP A 90 9.60 -9.37 17.34
CA ASP A 90 10.75 -9.56 18.22
C ASP A 90 11.85 -8.53 17.92
N SER A 91 12.93 -8.57 18.71
CA SER A 91 14.04 -7.63 18.58
C SER A 91 14.78 -7.71 17.24
N LYS A 92 14.67 -8.82 16.51
CA LYS A 92 15.29 -8.98 15.18
C LYS A 92 14.34 -8.57 14.06
N GLY A 93 13.04 -8.78 14.25
CA GLY A 93 12.01 -8.54 13.25
C GLY A 93 11.47 -7.12 13.23
N ASN A 94 11.63 -6.33 14.31
CA ASN A 94 11.08 -4.97 14.40
C ASN A 94 11.68 -3.98 13.37
N GLU A 95 12.84 -4.29 12.79
CA GLU A 95 13.42 -3.49 11.71
C GLU A 95 12.74 -3.74 10.36
N TRP A 96 12.14 -4.92 10.16
CA TRP A 96 11.60 -5.34 8.88
C TRP A 96 10.51 -4.40 8.35
N PRO A 97 9.48 -3.98 9.13
CA PRO A 97 8.44 -3.09 8.62
C PRO A 97 9.04 -1.79 8.05
N ARG A 98 9.98 -1.18 8.77
CA ARG A 98 10.67 0.04 8.32
C ARG A 98 11.48 -0.21 7.04
N LYS A 99 12.28 -1.29 7.00
CA LYS A 99 13.08 -1.65 5.81
C LYS A 99 12.20 -1.92 4.59
N ASN A 100 11.09 -2.63 4.78
CA ASN A 100 10.17 -3.00 3.71
C ASN A 100 9.47 -1.77 3.12
N LYS A 101 8.94 -0.88 3.97
CA LYS A 101 8.39 0.41 3.53
C LYS A 101 9.38 1.23 2.73
N LEU A 102 10.60 1.42 3.26
CA LEU A 102 11.65 2.18 2.59
C LEU A 102 12.03 1.57 1.25
N CYS A 103 12.13 0.24 1.17
CA CYS A 103 12.42 -0.45 -0.07
C CYS A 103 11.35 -0.15 -1.13
N LEU A 104 10.07 -0.33 -0.78
CA LEU A 104 8.98 -0.17 -1.73
C LEU A 104 8.88 1.30 -2.19
N MET A 105 8.91 2.26 -1.26
CA MET A 105 8.87 3.68 -1.60
C MET A 105 10.04 4.10 -2.50
N ARG A 106 11.25 3.57 -2.27
CA ARG A 106 12.41 3.83 -3.14
C ARG A 106 12.24 3.26 -4.54
N LYS A 107 11.68 2.05 -4.68
CA LYS A 107 11.38 1.45 -5.99
C LYS A 107 10.25 2.19 -6.72
N LEU A 108 9.34 2.83 -5.98
CA LEU A 108 8.26 3.65 -6.53
C LEU A 108 8.67 5.09 -6.84
N LEU A 109 9.79 5.61 -6.31
CA LEU A 109 10.26 6.97 -6.59
C LEU A 109 10.51 7.25 -8.09
N PRO A 110 11.14 6.36 -8.87
CA PRO A 110 11.27 6.55 -10.32
C PRO A 110 9.91 6.70 -11.00
N VAL A 111 8.95 5.86 -10.63
CA VAL A 111 7.56 5.91 -11.13
C VAL A 111 6.90 7.21 -10.72
N PHE A 112 7.11 7.65 -9.47
CA PHE A 112 6.59 8.91 -8.98
C PHE A 112 7.18 10.12 -9.72
N ASN A 113 8.45 10.07 -10.09
CA ASN A 113 9.11 11.16 -10.80
C ASN A 113 8.80 11.19 -12.29
N ASP A 114 8.34 10.07 -12.85
CA ASP A 114 7.85 10.02 -14.23
C ASP A 114 6.60 10.90 -14.40
N ILE A 115 6.52 11.58 -15.54
CA ILE A 115 5.37 12.39 -15.93
C ILE A 115 4.31 11.58 -16.67
N SER A 116 4.66 10.37 -17.14
CA SER A 116 3.77 9.45 -17.83
C SER A 116 3.72 8.14 -17.09
N VAL A 117 2.57 7.84 -16.46
CA VAL A 117 2.32 6.53 -15.86
C VAL A 117 1.05 5.97 -16.46
N ASN A 118 1.16 4.76 -17.03
CA ASN A 118 0.01 3.97 -17.40
C ASN A 118 -0.64 3.41 -16.12
N CYS A 119 -1.83 3.90 -15.81
CA CYS A 119 -2.58 3.50 -14.63
C CYS A 119 -2.92 2.00 -14.64
N ALA A 120 -3.07 1.39 -15.82
CA ALA A 120 -3.36 -0.04 -15.92
C ALA A 120 -2.19 -0.92 -15.43
N ASP A 121 -0.95 -0.45 -15.61
CA ASP A 121 0.26 -1.22 -15.26
C ASP A 121 0.71 -1.01 -13.81
N LEU A 122 0.19 0.05 -13.18
CA LEU A 122 0.64 0.49 -11.86
C LEU A 122 0.44 -0.58 -10.76
N PRO A 123 -0.70 -1.28 -10.64
CA PRO A 123 -0.88 -2.33 -9.63
C PRO A 123 0.13 -3.48 -9.80
N LEU A 124 0.31 -3.96 -11.04
CA LEU A 124 1.28 -5.03 -11.35
C LEU A 124 2.71 -4.60 -11.01
N LEU A 125 3.08 -3.35 -11.31
CA LEU A 125 4.39 -2.79 -10.99
C LEU A 125 4.61 -2.72 -9.47
N ILE A 126 3.61 -2.27 -8.70
CA ILE A 126 3.67 -2.23 -7.24
C ILE A 126 3.80 -3.64 -6.68
N PHE A 127 2.99 -4.58 -7.16
CA PHE A 127 3.03 -5.98 -6.75
C PHE A 127 4.40 -6.61 -6.97
N LYS A 128 4.99 -6.40 -8.16
CA LYS A 128 6.36 -6.86 -8.48
C LYS A 128 7.39 -6.24 -7.53
N ASN A 129 7.37 -4.91 -7.37
CA ASN A 129 8.30 -4.21 -6.48
C ASN A 129 8.15 -4.64 -5.02
N ARG A 130 6.91 -4.93 -4.58
CA ARG A 130 6.63 -5.48 -3.25
C ARG A 130 7.28 -6.84 -3.08
N LYS A 131 7.08 -7.76 -4.03
CA LYS A 131 7.70 -9.08 -4.01
C LYS A 131 9.22 -8.95 -3.88
N ASP A 132 9.85 -8.15 -4.74
CA ASP A 132 11.30 -7.90 -4.68
C ASP A 132 11.73 -7.38 -3.30
N CYS A 133 10.97 -6.42 -2.74
CA CYS A 133 11.25 -5.88 -1.41
C CYS A 133 11.07 -6.89 -0.28
N LEU A 134 10.11 -7.82 -0.36
CA LEU A 134 9.99 -8.90 0.61
C LEU A 134 11.26 -9.77 0.62
N HIS A 135 11.80 -10.09 -0.56
CA HIS A 135 13.08 -10.80 -0.67
C HIS A 135 14.26 -9.98 -0.14
N GLU A 136 14.44 -8.74 -0.62
CA GLU A 136 15.57 -7.86 -0.24
C GLU A 136 15.63 -7.56 1.26
N THR A 137 14.45 -7.49 1.91
CA THR A 137 14.33 -7.21 3.34
C THR A 137 14.30 -8.47 4.22
N GLN A 138 14.62 -9.63 3.64
CA GLN A 138 14.74 -10.91 4.36
C GLN A 138 13.44 -11.32 5.06
N PHE A 139 12.29 -11.05 4.45
CA PHE A 139 10.98 -11.36 5.00
C PHE A 139 10.85 -12.81 5.48
N CYS A 140 11.40 -13.75 4.73
CA CYS A 140 11.35 -15.17 5.07
C CYS A 140 12.11 -15.55 6.33
N SER A 141 13.19 -14.84 6.63
CA SER A 141 13.97 -15.05 7.85
C SER A 141 13.18 -14.62 9.09
N ILE A 142 12.34 -13.60 9.00
CA ILE A 142 11.53 -13.15 10.14
C ILE A 142 10.26 -14.00 10.33
N LEU A 143 9.68 -14.56 9.27
CA LEU A 143 8.45 -15.36 9.32
C LEU A 143 8.61 -16.72 10.03
N GLY A 144 9.84 -17.19 10.21
CA GLY A 144 10.15 -18.40 10.98
C GLY A 144 9.88 -18.24 12.48
N VAL A 145 9.74 -17.00 12.97
CA VAL A 145 9.47 -16.71 14.39
C VAL A 145 7.98 -16.50 14.61
N ARG A 146 7.38 -17.26 15.55
CA ARG A 146 5.94 -17.20 15.87
C ARG A 146 5.44 -15.78 16.19
N LYS A 147 6.23 -15.01 16.96
CA LYS A 147 5.88 -13.62 17.34
C LYS A 147 5.81 -12.70 16.11
N ASN A 148 6.81 -12.78 15.23
CA ASN A 148 6.86 -12.00 13.99
C ASN A 148 5.73 -12.39 13.04
N ARG A 149 5.42 -13.69 12.93
CA ARG A 149 4.28 -14.17 12.16
C ARG A 149 2.97 -13.56 12.65
N PHE A 150 2.73 -13.55 13.96
CA PHE A 150 1.53 -12.90 14.51
C PHE A 150 1.46 -11.41 14.15
N ALA A 151 2.58 -10.69 14.20
CA ALA A 151 2.62 -9.27 13.82
C ALA A 151 2.32 -9.07 12.32
N VAL A 152 2.89 -9.91 11.45
CA VAL A 152 2.59 -9.92 10.01
C VAL A 152 1.12 -10.23 9.76
N ASP A 153 0.57 -11.26 10.42
CA ASP A 153 -0.85 -11.63 10.28
C ASP A 153 -1.77 -10.46 10.64
N ARG A 154 -1.40 -9.62 11.61
CA ARG A 154 -2.14 -8.40 11.98
C ARG A 154 -2.06 -7.34 10.90
N ILE A 155 -0.86 -7.08 10.37
CA ILE A 155 -0.61 -6.14 9.26
C ILE A 155 -1.39 -6.55 8.00
N THR A 156 -1.50 -7.85 7.74
CA THR A 156 -2.15 -8.37 6.53
C THR A 156 -3.62 -8.73 6.74
N SER A 157 -4.17 -8.53 7.95
CA SER A 157 -5.53 -8.95 8.23
C SER A 157 -6.53 -8.04 7.51
N LEU A 158 -7.48 -8.64 6.80
CA LEU A 158 -8.63 -7.96 6.17
C LEU A 158 -9.53 -7.20 7.17
N LYS A 159 -9.23 -7.23 8.47
CA LYS A 159 -9.94 -6.44 9.49
C LYS A 159 -9.42 -5.00 9.56
N SER A 160 -8.14 -4.79 9.23
CA SER A 160 -7.52 -3.45 9.19
C SER A 160 -7.85 -2.74 7.88
N TYR A 161 -7.94 -3.51 6.79
CA TYR A 161 -8.61 -3.04 5.59
C TYR A 161 -10.06 -2.87 5.96
N PRO A 162 -10.62 -1.66 5.83
CA PRO A 162 -11.97 -1.49 6.24
C PRO A 162 -12.83 -2.53 5.50
N ALA A 163 -13.82 -3.13 6.18
CA ALA A 163 -15.04 -3.63 5.55
C ALA A 163 -15.84 -2.49 4.86
N VAL A 164 -15.11 -1.47 4.43
CA VAL A 164 -15.40 -0.09 4.09
C VAL A 164 -14.47 0.27 2.91
N LEU A 165 -14.45 -0.56 1.87
CA LEU A 165 -15.06 -0.01 0.67
C LEU A 165 -16.52 0.13 1.07
N PRO A 166 -16.99 1.29 1.59
CA PRO A 166 -18.42 1.40 1.74
C PRO A 166 -19.01 1.12 0.36
N ARG A 167 -20.31 0.91 0.29
CA ARG A 167 -21.04 1.33 -0.90
C ARG A 167 -20.80 2.85 -1.07
N LYS A 168 -19.59 3.30 -1.40
CA LYS A 168 -19.34 4.64 -1.90
C LYS A 168 -20.20 4.68 -3.14
N ALA A 169 -21.22 5.53 -3.10
CA ALA A 169 -22.15 5.71 -4.19
C ALA A 169 -21.35 5.83 -5.49
N GLY A 170 -21.50 4.84 -6.37
CA GLY A 170 -20.82 4.82 -7.67
C GLY A 170 -19.78 3.71 -7.89
N MET A 171 -19.33 2.95 -6.88
CA MET A 171 -18.44 1.81 -7.13
C MET A 171 -19.23 0.59 -7.65
N THR A 172 -18.87 0.12 -8.84
CA THR A 172 -19.39 -1.07 -9.50
C THR A 172 -18.97 -2.35 -8.76
N THR A 173 -19.68 -3.46 -9.02
CA THR A 173 -19.31 -4.78 -8.49
C THR A 173 -17.92 -5.20 -8.97
N THR A 174 -17.60 -4.97 -10.24
CA THR A 174 -16.30 -5.32 -10.85
C THR A 174 -15.13 -4.60 -10.16
N GLU A 175 -15.25 -3.31 -9.88
CA GLU A 175 -14.21 -2.56 -9.16
C GLU A 175 -13.98 -3.10 -7.75
N ARG A 176 -15.06 -3.51 -7.07
CA ARG A 176 -14.96 -4.10 -5.74
C ARG A 176 -14.26 -5.45 -5.76
N ASP A 177 -14.63 -6.32 -6.70
CA ASP A 177 -14.05 -7.65 -6.85
C ASP A 177 -12.56 -7.56 -7.19
N TYR A 178 -12.16 -6.59 -8.00
CA TYR A 178 -10.76 -6.32 -8.29
C TYR A 178 -9.96 -5.94 -7.04
N VAL A 179 -10.44 -4.98 -6.23
CA VAL A 179 -9.76 -4.60 -4.98
C VAL A 179 -9.63 -5.79 -4.03
N TYR A 180 -10.65 -6.64 -3.93
CA TYR A 180 -10.57 -7.86 -3.14
C TYR A 180 -9.53 -8.85 -3.67
N SER A 181 -9.41 -8.99 -4.99
CA SER A 181 -8.36 -9.79 -5.62
C SER A 181 -6.98 -9.28 -5.23
N GLU A 182 -6.72 -7.98 -5.38
CA GLU A 182 -5.43 -7.36 -5.05
C GLU A 182 -5.09 -7.51 -3.56
N LEU A 183 -6.07 -7.32 -2.65
CA LEU A 183 -5.88 -7.56 -1.22
C LEU A 183 -5.59 -9.04 -0.92
N SER A 184 -6.26 -9.94 -1.63
CA SER A 184 -5.98 -11.38 -1.56
C SER A 184 -4.56 -11.68 -2.02
N ASP A 185 -4.09 -11.05 -3.10
CA ASP A 185 -2.75 -11.25 -3.65
C ASP A 185 -1.66 -10.72 -2.71
N VAL A 186 -1.85 -9.55 -2.08
CA VAL A 186 -0.93 -9.03 -1.05
C VAL A 186 -0.91 -9.95 0.17
N ARG A 187 -2.06 -10.44 0.62
CA ARG A 187 -2.14 -11.40 1.72
C ARG A 187 -1.48 -12.72 1.34
N HIS A 188 -1.66 -13.18 0.12
CA HIS A 188 -1.00 -14.39 -0.37
C HIS A 188 0.51 -14.16 -0.38
N LEU A 189 1.03 -13.08 -0.98
CA LEU A 189 2.46 -12.75 -0.92
C LEU A 189 3.04 -12.74 0.50
N MET A 190 2.31 -12.18 1.47
CA MET A 190 2.83 -12.01 2.84
C MET A 190 2.52 -13.21 3.75
N GLY A 191 1.53 -14.04 3.42
CA GLY A 191 1.16 -15.23 4.17
C GLY A 191 1.76 -16.52 3.61
N ASP A 192 2.13 -16.51 2.33
CA ASP A 192 2.56 -17.69 1.59
C ASP A 192 4.04 -18.00 1.80
N LYS A 193 4.31 -19.28 1.98
CA LYS A 193 5.65 -19.83 2.01
C LYS A 193 6.28 -19.81 0.62
N ASP A 194 5.53 -19.67 -0.46
CA ASP A 194 6.07 -19.70 -1.82
C ASP A 194 6.94 -18.47 -2.14
N VAL A 195 6.65 -17.30 -1.52
CA VAL A 195 7.59 -16.15 -1.50
C VAL A 195 8.93 -16.54 -0.86
N CYS A 196 8.95 -17.56 -0.02
CA CYS A 196 10.15 -18.08 0.63
C CYS A 196 10.78 -19.30 -0.03
N GLN A 197 10.17 -19.83 -1.09
CA GLN A 197 10.66 -21.00 -1.82
C GLN A 197 11.45 -20.63 -3.09
N THR A 198 11.33 -19.39 -3.56
CA THR A 198 12.08 -18.90 -4.73
C THR A 198 13.46 -18.38 -4.30
N LYS A 199 14.49 -19.21 -4.47
CA LYS A 199 15.91 -18.85 -4.48
C LYS A 199 16.52 -19.24 -5.81
#